data_AF-A0A4U5MQX7-F1
#
_entry.id   AF-A0A4U5MQX7-F1
#
_cell.length_a   1.000
_cell.length_b   1.000
_cell.length_c   1.000
_cell.angle_alpha   90.00
_cell.angle_beta   90.00
_cell.angle_gamma   90.00
#
_symmetry.space_group_name_H-M   'P 1'
#
loop_
_entity.id
_entity.type
_entity.pdbx_description
1 polymer ?
#
loop_
_entity_poly.entity_id
_entity_poly.type
_entity_poly.pdbx_seq_one_letter_code
_entity_poly.pdbx_strand_id
1 'polypeptide(L)'
;MHGEDTIILPESRRLDLGYKLIASECQYAKKHNLKAYECFVASGNRAAVEFMKKLRSTNLTKTDGWMRYRMGEEEIADCAKMDIYSKL
;
A
#
# COMPACT_ATOMS: atom_id res chain seq x y z
N MET A 1 2.11 2.94 -9.16
CA MET A 1 0.91 2.09 -9.04
C MET A 1 0.77 1.71 -7.58
N HIS A 2 -0.45 1.74 -7.07
CA HIS A 2 -0.73 1.34 -5.70
C HIS A 2 -1.50 0.00 -5.72
N GLY A 3 -0.99 -0.99 -4.99
CA GLY A 3 -1.73 -2.22 -4.69
C GLY A 3 -2.57 -1.99 -3.44
N GLU A 4 -3.89 -1.88 -3.63
CA GLU A 4 -4.84 -1.61 -2.55
C GLU A 4 -4.98 -2.83 -1.63
N ASP A 5 -5.37 -3.98 -2.21
CA ASP A 5 -5.65 -5.20 -1.46
C ASP A 5 -5.06 -6.44 -2.17
N THR A 6 -4.48 -7.34 -1.38
CA THR A 6 -4.02 -8.64 -1.87
C THR A 6 -4.30 -9.71 -0.83
N ILE A 7 -5.08 -10.72 -1.22
CA ILE A 7 -5.44 -11.84 -0.34
C ILE A 7 -5.22 -13.14 -1.10
N ILE A 8 -4.46 -14.05 -0.49
CA ILE A 8 -4.37 -15.45 -0.93
C ILE A 8 -5.07 -16.31 0.12
N LEU A 9 -6.09 -17.05 -0.32
CA LEU A 9 -6.83 -17.98 0.51
C LEU A 9 -5.87 -18.98 1.18
N PRO A 10 -6.07 -19.31 2.47
CA PRO A 10 -5.16 -20.20 3.22
C PRO A 10 -4.81 -21.50 2.49
N GLU A 11 -5.81 -22.14 1.88
CA GLU A 11 -5.71 -23.42 1.17
C GLU A 11 -4.88 -23.32 -0.12
N SER A 12 -4.72 -22.10 -0.64
CA SER A 12 -4.00 -21.82 -1.88
C SER A 12 -2.62 -21.21 -1.64
N ARG A 13 -2.18 -21.10 -0.37
CA ARG A 13 -0.83 -20.62 -0.02
C ARG A 13 0.21 -21.66 -0.40
N ARG A 14 1.45 -21.20 -0.62
CA ARG A 14 2.60 -22.04 -1.07
C ARG A 14 2.44 -22.66 -2.47
N LEU A 15 1.45 -22.21 -3.25
CA LEU A 15 1.27 -22.55 -4.67
C LEU A 15 1.78 -21.43 -5.59
N ASP A 16 2.66 -20.56 -5.08
CA ASP A 16 3.24 -19.40 -5.75
C ASP A 16 2.25 -18.37 -6.31
N LEU A 17 0.96 -18.43 -5.92
CA LEU A 17 -0.07 -17.51 -6.41
C LEU A 17 0.24 -16.05 -6.07
N GLY A 18 0.74 -15.77 -4.85
CA GLY A 18 1.15 -14.42 -4.48
C GLY A 18 2.28 -13.88 -5.35
N TYR A 19 3.27 -14.72 -5.71
CA TYR A 19 4.34 -14.33 -6.62
C TYR A 19 3.80 -14.05 -8.03
N LYS A 20 2.92 -14.92 -8.53
CA LYS A 20 2.31 -14.75 -9.86
C LYS A 20 1.46 -13.48 -9.94
N LEU A 21 0.70 -13.17 -8.89
CA LEU A 21 -0.11 -11.95 -8.82
C LEU A 21 0.78 -10.69 -8.90
N ILE A 22 1.73 -10.55 -7.98
CA ILE A 22 2.62 -9.37 -7.96
C ILE A 22 3.49 -9.30 -9.22
N ALA A 23 3.92 -10.43 -9.78
CA ALA A 23 4.66 -10.44 -11.04
C ALA A 23 3.83 -9.88 -12.20
N SER A 24 2.55 -10.24 -12.29
CA SER A 24 1.62 -9.70 -13.30
C SER A 24 1.47 -8.18 -13.16
N GLU A 25 1.29 -7.69 -11.93
CA GLU A 25 1.21 -6.25 -11.64
C GLU A 25 2.52 -5.52 -12.02
N CYS A 26 3.68 -6.05 -11.63
CA CYS A 26 4.97 -5.48 -12.00
C CYS A 26 5.21 -5.47 -13.51
N GLN A 27 4.76 -6.49 -14.25
CA GLN A 27 4.79 -6.50 -15.71
C GLN A 27 3.93 -5.39 -16.30
N TYR A 28 2.72 -5.18 -15.76
CA TYR A 28 1.87 -4.06 -16.13
C TYR A 28 2.55 -2.72 -15.85
N ALA A 29 3.11 -2.51 -14.65
CA ALA A 29 3.85 -1.30 -14.31
C ALA A 29 4.99 -1.03 -15.30
N LYS A 30 5.77 -2.07 -15.65
CA LYS A 30 6.85 -1.96 -16.63
C LYS A 30 6.32 -1.58 -18.01
N LYS A 31 5.26 -2.24 -18.49
CA LYS A 31 4.63 -1.97 -19.79
C LYS A 31 4.16 -0.51 -19.91
N HIS A 32 3.70 0.07 -18.81
CA HIS A 32 3.18 1.43 -18.74
C HIS A 32 4.18 2.46 -18.21
N ASN A 33 5.48 2.14 -18.15
CA ASN A 33 6.56 3.02 -17.68
C ASN A 33 6.34 3.62 -16.28
N LEU A 34 5.65 2.87 -15.40
CA LEU A 34 5.44 3.29 -14.02
C LEU A 34 6.74 3.14 -13.22
N LYS A 35 7.04 4.13 -12.38
CA LYS A 35 8.31 4.20 -11.65
C LYS A 35 8.37 3.33 -10.39
N ALA A 36 7.21 3.07 -9.80
CA ALA A 36 7.11 2.33 -8.54
C ALA A 36 5.80 1.54 -8.44
N TYR A 37 5.89 0.43 -7.72
CA TYR A 37 4.77 -0.29 -7.13
C TYR A 37 4.83 -0.08 -5.61
N GLU A 38 3.75 0.43 -5.03
CA GLU A 38 3.63 0.69 -3.61
C GLU A 38 2.40 -0.04 -3.07
N CYS A 39 2.44 -0.46 -1.81
CA CYS A 39 1.30 -1.05 -1.13
C CYS A 39 1.44 -0.85 0.38
N PHE A 40 0.32 -0.85 1.09
CA PHE A 40 0.34 -0.87 2.55
C PHE A 40 0.40 -2.30 3.09
N VAL A 41 1.23 -2.52 4.10
CA VAL A 41 1.30 -3.80 4.82
C VAL A 41 1.05 -3.55 6.30
N ALA A 42 0.07 -4.23 6.86
CA ALA A 42 -0.19 -4.18 8.30
C ALA A 42 1.05 -4.67 9.08
N SER A 43 1.47 -3.91 10.09
CA SER A 43 2.69 -4.21 10.88
C SER A 43 2.66 -5.58 11.57
N GLY A 44 1.48 -6.03 11.99
CA GLY A 44 1.26 -7.36 12.57
C GLY A 44 1.27 -8.50 11.55
N ASN A 45 1.20 -8.22 10.24
CA ASN A 45 1.19 -9.23 9.20
C ASN A 45 2.62 -9.65 8.81
N ARG A 46 3.27 -10.42 9.69
CA ARG A 46 4.65 -10.88 9.49
C ARG A 46 4.85 -11.62 8.17
N ALA A 47 3.87 -12.42 7.74
CA ALA A 47 3.96 -13.17 6.49
C ALA A 47 4.06 -12.23 5.27
N ALA A 48 3.23 -11.19 5.21
CA ALA A 48 3.28 -10.19 4.15
C ALA A 48 4.57 -9.36 4.21
N VAL A 49 5.01 -8.95 5.41
CA VAL A 49 6.28 -8.21 5.57
C VAL A 49 7.46 -9.03 5.04
N GLU A 50 7.57 -10.30 5.40
CA GLU A 50 8.66 -11.17 4.91
C GLU A 50 8.53 -11.47 3.41
N PHE A 51 7.31 -11.60 2.89
CA PHE A 51 7.07 -11.76 1.46
C PHE A 51 7.55 -10.53 0.66
N MET A 52 7.19 -9.31 1.09
CA MET A 52 7.61 -8.08 0.44
C MET A 52 9.14 -7.88 0.51
N LYS A 53 9.77 -8.23 1.64
CA LYS A 53 11.26 -8.26 1.74
C LYS A 53 11.89 -9.19 0.71
N LYS A 54 11.33 -10.39 0.47
CA LYS A 54 11.84 -11.32 -0.56
C LYS A 54 11.73 -10.72 -1.96
N LEU A 55 10.75 -9.86 -2.21
CA LEU A 55 10.60 -9.10 -3.45
C LEU A 55 11.52 -7.87 -3.53
N ARG A 56 12.41 -7.68 -2.53
CA ARG A 56 13.35 -6.55 -2.43
C ARG A 56 12.66 -5.18 -2.33
N SER A 57 11.45 -5.13 -1.78
CA SER A 57 10.76 -3.86 -1.52
C SER A 57 11.40 -3.12 -0.33
N THR A 58 11.34 -1.78 -0.35
CA THR A 58 11.75 -0.93 0.77
C THR A 58 10.57 -0.68 1.72
N ASN A 59 10.81 -0.75 3.04
CA ASN A 59 9.83 -0.34 4.03
C ASN A 59 9.93 1.17 4.28
N LEU A 60 9.11 1.96 3.58
CA LEU A 60 9.17 3.42 3.60
C LEU A 60 8.90 4.04 4.98
N THR A 61 8.06 3.42 5.82
CA THR A 61 7.86 3.89 7.20
C THR A 61 9.14 3.77 8.03
N LYS A 62 9.92 2.70 7.84
CA LYS A 62 11.18 2.51 8.57
C LYS A 62 12.34 3.30 7.99
N THR A 63 12.42 3.46 6.67
CA THR A 63 13.56 4.11 6.03
C THR A 63 13.45 5.63 6.04
N ASP A 64 12.26 6.15 5.71
CA ASP A 64 12.09 7.58 5.48
C ASP A 64 11.12 8.23 6.49
N GLY A 65 10.56 7.43 7.41
CA GLY A 65 9.69 7.93 8.47
C GLY A 65 8.25 8.24 8.04
N TRP A 66 7.80 7.71 6.89
CA TRP A 66 6.44 7.96 6.39
C TRP A 66 5.36 7.48 7.37
N MET A 67 4.43 8.38 7.69
CA MET A 67 3.25 8.12 8.50
C MET A 67 1.98 8.16 7.65
N ARG A 68 1.04 7.24 7.95
CA ARG A 68 -0.28 7.20 7.30
C ARG A 68 -1.30 7.85 8.22
N TYR A 69 -1.99 8.87 7.72
CA TYR A 69 -3.11 9.53 8.39
C TYR A 69 -4.43 9.11 7.74
N ARG A 70 -5.50 9.07 8.54
CA ARG A 70 -6.87 8.86 8.07
C ARG A 70 -7.77 9.87 8.78
N MET A 71 -8.62 10.55 8.01
CA MET A 71 -9.75 11.29 8.57
C MET A 71 -10.99 10.41 8.47
N GLY A 72 -11.77 10.31 9.55
CA GLY A 72 -13.09 9.72 9.55
C GLY A 72 -14.15 10.75 9.11
N GLU A 73 -15.41 10.31 9.12
CA GLU A 73 -16.53 11.15 8.67
C GLU A 73 -16.67 12.41 9.53
N GLU A 74 -16.48 12.29 10.85
CA GLU A 74 -16.56 13.41 11.79
C GLU A 74 -15.45 14.43 11.54
N GLU A 75 -14.20 13.99 11.41
CA GLU A 75 -13.08 14.90 11.14
C GLU A 75 -13.23 15.58 9.77
N ILE A 76 -13.75 14.87 8.77
CA ILE A 76 -14.07 15.45 7.45
C ILE A 76 -15.15 16.52 7.59
N ALA A 77 -16.24 16.24 8.31
CA ALA A 77 -17.33 17.18 8.51
C ALA A 77 -16.88 18.43 9.25
N ASP A 78 -15.98 18.29 10.23
CA ASP A 78 -15.41 19.42 10.94
C ASP A 78 -14.44 20.23 10.08
N CYS A 79 -13.56 19.57 9.32
CA CYS A 79 -12.69 20.25 8.36
C CYS A 79 -13.49 21.02 7.29
N ALA A 80 -14.62 20.49 6.82
CA ALA A 80 -15.45 21.15 5.81
C ALA A 80 -16.11 22.45 6.29
N LYS A 81 -16.25 22.65 7.61
CA LYS A 81 -16.79 23.89 8.21
C LYS A 81 -15.73 24.97 8.39
N MET A 82 -14.45 24.66 8.17
CA MET A 82 -13.37 25.63 8.32
C MET A 82 -13.45 26.66 7.19
N ASP A 83 -13.57 27.94 7.54
CA ASP A 83 -13.55 29.03 6.57
C ASP A 83 -12.12 29.25 6.07
N ILE A 84 -11.79 28.57 4.97
CA ILE A 84 -10.50 28.60 4.29
C ILE A 84 -10.23 29.92 3.53
N TYR A 85 -11.17 30.87 3.53
CA TYR A 85 -11.04 32.15 2.82
C TYR A 85 -11.01 33.38 3.73
N SER A 86 -11.18 33.22 5.06
CA SER A 86 -11.12 34.36 6.00
C SER A 86 -9.71 34.96 6.24
N LYS A 87 -8.66 34.41 5.62
CA LYS A 87 -7.26 34.85 5.77
C LYS A 87 -6.49 34.98 4.45
N LEU A 88 -7.17 35.28 3.34
CA LEU A 88 -6.57 35.83 2.12
C LEU A 88 -7.12 37.23 1.87
#